data_AF-A0A8D5U4E0-F1
#
_entry.id   AF-A0A8D5U4E0-F1
#
_cell.length_a   1.000
_cell.length_b   1.000
_cell.length_c   1.000
_cell.angle_alpha   90.00
_cell.angle_beta   90.00
_cell.angle_gamma   90.00
#
_symmetry.space_group_name_H-M   'P 1'
#
loop_
_entity.id
_entity.type
_entity.pdbx_description
1 polymer ?
#
loop_
_entity_poly.entity_id
_entity_poly.type
_entity_poly.pdbx_seq_one_letter_code
_entity_poly.pdbx_strand_id
1 'polypeptide(L)' 'MGIKMAENKKDEVEINSFTDLIKALFRYDNWYLGGFVILLILFVLLDVVLFTPHS' A
#
# COMPACT_ATOMS: atom_id res chain seq x y z
N MET A 1 31.14 -24.20 -22.86
CA MET A 1 30.84 -22.76 -22.74
C MET A 1 29.52 -22.66 -22.00
N GLY A 2 29.56 -22.44 -20.67
CA GLY A 2 28.38 -22.51 -19.81
C GLY A 2 27.63 -21.18 -19.82
N ILE A 3 26.40 -21.18 -20.31
CA ILE A 3 25.51 -20.02 -20.22
C ILE A 3 25.05 -19.96 -18.76
N LYS A 4 25.54 -18.99 -17.99
CA LYS A 4 24.97 -18.68 -16.68
C LYS A 4 23.63 -18.00 -16.93
N MET A 5 22.55 -18.78 -16.90
CA MET A 5 21.21 -18.24 -16.74
C MET A 5 21.20 -17.44 -15.44
N ALA A 6 21.11 -16.11 -15.56
CA ALA A 6 20.86 -15.24 -14.43
C ALA A 6 19.49 -15.63 -13.86
N GLU A 7 19.51 -16.35 -12.74
CA GLU A 7 18.36 -16.64 -11.92
C GLU A 7 17.74 -15.31 -11.51
N ASN A 8 16.69 -14.90 -12.22
CA ASN A 8 15.85 -13.76 -11.84
C ASN A 8 15.00 -14.23 -10.66
N LYS A 9 15.61 -14.33 -9.47
CA LYS A 9 14.89 -14.37 -8.20
C LYS A 9 14.15 -13.05 -8.08
N LYS A 10 12.94 -12.99 -8.61
CA LYS A 10 11.95 -12.05 -8.13
C LYS A 10 11.69 -12.53 -6.71
N ASP A 11 12.24 -11.83 -5.74
CA ASP A 11 11.84 -11.98 -4.36
C ASP A 11 10.35 -11.59 -4.32
N GLU A 12 9.49 -12.58 -4.55
CA GLU A 12 8.06 -12.49 -4.34
C GLU A 12 7.92 -12.15 -2.87
N VAL A 13 7.69 -10.87 -2.56
CA VAL A 13 7.46 -10.42 -1.21
C VAL A 13 6.09 -10.96 -0.82
N GLU A 14 6.08 -12.20 -0.34
CA GLU A 14 4.91 -12.86 0.20
C GLU A 14 4.42 -12.04 1.39
N ILE A 15 3.24 -11.45 1.23
CA ILE A 15 2.60 -10.67 2.27
C ILE A 15 1.97 -11.65 3.26
N ASN A 16 2.79 -12.12 4.20
CA ASN A 16 2.39 -13.11 5.20
C ASN A 16 1.62 -12.50 6.38
N SER A 17 1.55 -11.17 6.47
CA SER A 17 0.91 -10.47 7.58
C SER A 17 0.32 -9.12 7.18
N PHE A 18 -0.71 -8.68 7.91
CA PHE A 18 -1.27 -7.33 7.79
C PHE A 18 -0.19 -6.25 8.01
N THR A 19 0.79 -6.53 8.87
CA THR A 19 1.96 -5.66 9.09
C THR A 19 2.87 -5.60 7.86
N ASP A 20 3.00 -6.69 7.11
CA ASP A 20 3.76 -6.72 5.86
C ASP A 20 3.02 -6.04 4.72
N LEU A 21 1.69 -6.07 4.72
CA LEU A 21 0.86 -5.29 3.79
C LEU A 21 1.08 -3.79 4.04
N ILE A 22 1.05 -3.36 5.31
CA ILE A 22 1.31 -1.98 5.72
C ILE A 22 2.76 -1.59 5.37
N LYS A 23 3.74 -2.46 5.66
CA LYS A 23 5.14 -2.21 5.26
C LYS A 23 5.28 -2.11 3.75
N ALA A 24 4.69 -3.01 2.97
CA ALA A 24 4.71 -2.92 1.51
C ALA A 24 4.05 -1.61 1.03
N LEU A 25 3.01 -1.16 1.73
CA LEU A 25 2.35 0.12 1.48
C LEU A 25 3.32 1.31 1.58
N PHE A 26 4.18 1.32 2.60
CA PHE A 26 5.07 2.44 2.91
C PHE A 26 6.52 2.28 2.42
N ARG A 27 6.99 1.05 2.16
CA ARG A 27 8.41 0.73 1.90
C ARG A 27 8.81 0.90 0.45
N TYR A 28 7.87 0.89 -0.49
CA TYR A 28 8.17 0.92 -1.93
C TYR A 28 8.23 2.33 -2.55
N ASP A 29 8.30 3.41 -1.75
CA ASP A 29 8.23 4.80 -2.25
C ASP A 29 7.06 5.01 -3.23
N ASN A 30 5.99 4.26 -3.00
CA ASN A 30 4.91 4.13 -3.95
C ASN A 30 3.91 5.27 -3.73
N TRP A 31 4.24 6.43 -4.28
CA TRP A 31 3.50 7.70 -4.12
C TRP A 31 2.00 7.54 -4.39
N TYR A 32 1.63 6.73 -5.38
CA TYR A 32 0.23 6.44 -5.71
C TYR A 32 -0.51 5.74 -4.56
N LEU A 33 0.17 4.83 -3.88
CA LEU A 33 -0.39 4.04 -2.79
C LEU A 33 -0.52 4.87 -1.51
N GLY A 34 0.48 5.69 -1.21
CA GLY A 34 0.39 6.70 -0.15
C GLY A 34 -0.73 7.71 -0.40
N GLY A 35 -0.84 8.23 -1.63
CA GLY A 35 -1.92 9.11 -2.04
C GLY A 35 -3.30 8.46 -1.93
N PHE A 36 -3.42 7.19 -2.32
CA PHE A 36 -4.66 6.42 -2.17
C PHE A 36 -5.09 6.28 -0.70
N VAL A 37 -4.16 6.00 0.22
CA VAL A 37 -4.45 5.93 1.66
C VAL A 37 -4.91 7.28 2.21
N ILE A 38 -4.24 8.37 1.81
CA ILE A 38 -4.62 9.73 2.23
C ILE A 38 -6.03 10.07 1.74
N LEU A 39 -6.35 9.75 0.48
CA LEU A 39 -7.69 9.95 -0.09
C LEU A 39 -8.76 9.14 0.66
N LEU A 40 -8.45 7.90 1.05
CA LEU A 40 -9.33 7.05 1.86
C LEU A 40 -9.63 7.68 3.22
N ILE A 41 -8.60 8.21 3.89
CA ILE A 41 -8.78 8.91 5.17
C ILE A 41 -9.64 10.16 4.97
N LEU A 42 -9.37 10.96 3.94
CA LEU A 42 -10.17 12.15 3.62
C LEU A 42 -11.63 11.79 3.33
N PHE A 43 -11.87 10.70 2.59
CA PHE A 43 -13.20 10.22 2.28
C PHE A 43 -13.98 9.87 3.55
N VAL A 44 -13.37 9.12 4.47
CA VAL A 44 -14.00 8.78 5.76
C VAL A 44 -14.27 10.02 6.60
N LEU A 45 -13.31 10.96 6.66
CA LEU A 45 -13.52 12.21 7.41
C LEU A 45 -14.65 13.05 6.81
N LEU A 46 -14.73 13.14 5.48
CA LEU A 46 -15.77 13.87 4.78
C LEU A 46 -17.14 13.23 4.98
N ASP A 47 -17.20 11.90 4.98
CA ASP A 47 -18.41 11.13 5.29
C ASP A 47 -18.87 11.41 6.73
N VAL A 48 -17.95 11.33 7.70
CA VAL A 48 -18.24 11.67 9.10
C VAL A 48 -18.74 13.12 9.21
N VAL A 49 -18.10 14.09 8.58
CA VAL A 49 -18.52 15.50 8.64
C VAL A 49 -19.92 15.68 8.03
N LEU A 50 -20.20 15.10 6.86
CA LEU A 50 -21.47 15.27 6.16
C LEU A 50 -22.65 14.56 6.83
N PHE A 51 -22.40 13.42 7.47
CA PHE A 51 -23.46 12.58 8.05
C PHE A 51 -23.54 12.67 9.58
N THR A 52 -22.63 13.39 10.24
CA THR A 52 -22.80 13.75 11.65
C THR A 52 -23.79 14.91 11.74
N PRO A 53 -24.89 14.80 12.51
CA PRO A 53 -25.84 15.89 12.66
C PRO A 53 -25.13 17.10 13.28
N HIS A 54 -25.06 18.18 12.51
CA HIS A 54 -24.66 19.49 13.02
C HIS A 54 -25.87 20.10 13.73
N SER A 55 -25.79 20.15 15.05
CA SER A 55 -26.83 20.75 15.90
C SER A 55 -26.81 22.28 15.84
#